data_AF-X1RTB5-F1
#
_entry.id   AF-X1RTB5-F1
#
_cell.length_a   1.000
_cell.length_b   1.000
_cell.length_c   1.000
_cell.angle_alpha   90.00
_cell.angle_beta   90.00
_cell.angle_gamma   90.00
#
_symmetry.space_group_name_H-M   'P 1'
#
loop_
_entity.id
_entity.type
_entity.pdbx_description
1 polymer ?
#
loop_
_entity_poly.entity_id
_entity_poly.type
_entity_poly.pdbx_seq_one_letter_code
_entity_poly.pdbx_strand_id
1 'polypeptide(L)'
;QYGIRVSRTKEGPTQELFVYDDEVRVQSATFKGTLTPGQKLIISRAEPSQLANIEEKDIQQTANVYARVDAAKAQIAATAEITPRELYGKLQTLYEKILTDPENADSRLKLAIQQVNYGLAMDATYHLTRAERFAENLKQEAIIALTKGVAYSQIGRSREDEQFQRAMEIDPRVFDEENLRIYEMDERLIEQLQERPQTEEQARKIAELEEALIAEKEKAAGVYELEAERANQARKIAELEEA
;
A
#
# COMPACT_ATOMS: atom_id res chain seq x y z
N GLN A 1 4.65 3.18 -16.00
CA GLN A 1 3.64 2.25 -16.58
C GLN A 1 3.44 2.56 -18.06
N TYR A 2 3.36 1.54 -18.92
CA TYR A 2 3.07 1.73 -20.35
C TYR A 2 2.02 0.72 -20.84
N GLY A 3 1.34 1.04 -21.94
CA GLY A 3 0.33 0.19 -22.58
C GLY A 3 0.58 0.07 -24.08
N ILE A 4 0.14 -1.03 -24.67
CA ILE A 4 0.14 -1.22 -26.13
C ILE A 4 -1.26 -1.65 -26.56
N ARG A 5 -1.86 -0.90 -27.49
CA ARG A 5 -3.12 -1.23 -28.14
C ARG A 5 -2.83 -1.60 -29.58
N VAL A 6 -3.42 -2.69 -30.05
CA VAL A 6 -3.34 -3.09 -31.46
C VAL A 6 -4.76 -3.15 -31.99
N SER A 7 -5.02 -2.39 -33.06
CA SER A 7 -6.28 -2.41 -33.77
C SER A 7 -6.05 -2.81 -35.22
N ARG A 8 -7.09 -3.32 -35.89
CA ARG A 8 -7.07 -3.65 -37.31
C ARG A 8 -8.05 -2.75 -38.03
N THR A 9 -7.54 -1.84 -38.85
CA THR A 9 -8.35 -0.99 -39.72
C THR A 9 -8.36 -1.57 -41.14
N LYS A 10 -9.16 -0.96 -42.04
CA LYS A 10 -9.15 -1.31 -43.46
C LYS A 10 -7.80 -1.05 -44.13
N GLU A 11 -6.97 -0.17 -43.55
CA GLU A 11 -5.65 0.23 -44.04
C GLU A 11 -4.51 -0.65 -43.49
N GLY A 12 -4.80 -1.47 -42.48
CA GLY A 12 -3.84 -2.39 -41.87
C GLY A 12 -3.90 -2.40 -40.35
N PRO A 13 -2.96 -3.08 -39.69
CA PRO A 13 -2.82 -2.99 -38.25
C PRO A 13 -2.30 -1.59 -37.85
N THR A 14 -2.95 -0.98 -36.86
CA THR A 14 -2.46 0.21 -36.16
C THR A 14 -2.06 -0.19 -34.75
N GLN A 15 -0.84 0.16 -34.36
CA GLN A 15 -0.33 -0.03 -33.00
C GLN A 15 -0.26 1.33 -32.31
N GLU A 16 -0.72 1.40 -31.08
CA GLU A 16 -0.63 2.60 -30.26
C GLU A 16 0.09 2.24 -28.97
N LEU A 17 1.18 2.94 -28.69
CA LEU A 17 1.96 2.78 -27.48
C LEU A 17 1.69 3.97 -26.57
N PHE A 18 1.31 3.73 -25.33
CA PHE A 18 0.94 4.75 -24.34
C PHE A 18 1.95 4.74 -23.21
N VAL A 19 2.40 5.91 -22.78
CA VAL A 19 3.31 6.05 -21.62
C VAL A 19 2.66 6.90 -20.56
N TYR A 20 2.32 6.27 -19.44
CA TYR A 20 1.65 6.92 -18.32
C TYR A 20 2.62 7.31 -17.21
N ASP A 21 3.70 6.54 -17.02
CA ASP A 21 4.66 6.76 -15.93
C ASP A 21 6.05 6.35 -16.37
N ASP A 22 7.04 7.16 -15.95
CA ASP A 22 8.42 7.23 -16.42
C ASP A 22 8.58 7.44 -17.94
N GLU A 23 9.82 7.67 -18.36
CA GLU A 23 10.19 7.69 -19.77
C GLU A 23 10.40 6.28 -20.34
N VAL A 24 9.97 6.05 -21.58
CA VAL A 24 10.16 4.78 -22.28
C VAL A 24 10.90 5.01 -23.59
N ARG A 25 12.05 4.35 -23.75
CA ARG A 25 12.78 4.32 -25.02
C ARG A 25 12.09 3.36 -26.00
N VAL A 26 11.79 3.85 -27.19
CA VAL A 26 11.12 3.08 -28.25
C VAL A 26 12.04 3.01 -29.46
N GLN A 27 12.20 1.78 -29.97
CA GLN A 27 12.88 1.51 -31.22
C GLN A 27 12.00 0.59 -32.07
N SER A 28 11.49 1.13 -33.17
CA SER A 28 10.70 0.42 -34.18
C SER A 28 11.29 0.67 -35.58
N ALA A 29 10.71 0.06 -36.60
CA ALA A 29 11.13 0.27 -37.99
C ALA A 29 10.95 1.73 -38.46
N THR A 30 10.00 2.45 -37.88
CA THR A 30 9.56 3.78 -38.32
C THR A 30 9.75 4.87 -37.25
N PHE A 31 10.17 4.51 -36.04
CA PHE A 31 10.38 5.45 -34.94
C PHE A 31 11.55 5.02 -34.07
N LYS A 32 12.43 5.97 -33.73
CA LYS A 32 13.47 5.79 -32.72
C LYS A 32 13.52 7.04 -31.85
N GLY A 33 13.23 6.88 -30.57
CA GLY A 33 13.16 8.01 -29.64
C GLY A 33 12.73 7.60 -28.26
N THR A 34 12.41 8.59 -27.43
CA THR A 34 11.86 8.39 -26.09
C THR A 34 10.45 8.96 -26.05
N LEU A 35 9.54 8.23 -25.44
CA LEU A 35 8.21 8.69 -25.06
C LEU A 35 8.23 9.09 -23.60
N THR A 36 7.65 10.25 -23.30
CA THR A 36 7.52 10.79 -21.94
C THR A 36 6.11 10.55 -21.40
N PRO A 37 5.89 10.63 -20.07
CA PRO A 37 4.57 10.51 -19.47
C PRO A 37 3.53 11.43 -20.13
N GLY A 38 2.33 10.91 -20.38
CA GLY A 38 1.24 11.62 -21.05
C GLY A 38 1.30 11.59 -22.59
N GLN A 39 2.31 10.91 -23.18
CA GLN A 39 2.42 10.75 -24.63
C GLN A 39 1.97 9.38 -25.11
N LYS A 40 1.49 9.34 -26.36
CA LYS A 40 1.27 8.13 -27.14
C LYS A 40 1.97 8.18 -28.49
N LEU A 41 2.42 7.03 -28.97
CA LEU A 41 2.98 6.83 -30.30
C LEU A 41 2.02 5.97 -31.12
N ILE A 42 1.58 6.48 -32.26
CA ILE A 42 0.73 5.79 -33.22
C ILE A 42 1.62 5.29 -34.36
N ILE A 43 1.65 3.97 -34.56
CA ILE A 43 2.37 3.31 -35.63
C ILE A 43 1.34 2.67 -36.55
N SER A 44 1.17 3.23 -37.74
CA SER A 44 0.31 2.65 -38.78
C SER A 44 1.18 2.14 -39.93
N ARG A 45 0.61 1.26 -40.76
CA ARG A 45 1.31 0.75 -41.95
C ARG A 45 1.39 1.77 -43.09
N ALA A 46 0.37 2.62 -43.19
CA ALA A 46 0.17 3.51 -44.33
C ALA A 46 0.77 4.92 -44.11
N GLU A 47 1.00 5.32 -42.86
CA GLU A 47 1.46 6.67 -42.53
C GLU A 47 2.75 6.63 -41.69
N PRO A 48 3.54 7.72 -41.69
CA PRO A 48 4.63 7.87 -40.73
C PRO A 48 4.12 7.77 -39.30
N SER A 49 4.96 7.28 -38.39
CA SER A 49 4.60 7.22 -36.97
C SER A 49 4.31 8.62 -36.43
N GLN A 50 3.26 8.74 -35.61
CA GLN A 50 2.80 10.01 -35.08
C GLN A 50 2.91 10.02 -33.56
N LEU A 51 3.48 11.09 -33.01
CA LEU A 51 3.42 11.38 -31.59
C LEU A 51 2.17 12.21 -31.30
N ALA A 52 1.44 11.83 -30.26
CA ALA A 52 0.26 12.53 -29.79
C ALA A 52 0.21 12.53 -28.26
N ASN A 53 -0.68 13.33 -27.68
CA ASN A 53 -0.98 13.27 -26.25
C ASN A 53 -2.00 12.16 -25.98
N ILE A 54 -1.95 11.61 -24.77
CA ILE A 54 -2.98 10.71 -24.27
C ILE A 54 -4.26 11.50 -24.03
N GLU A 55 -5.38 10.99 -24.53
CA GLU A 55 -6.70 11.59 -24.32
C GLU A 55 -7.47 10.87 -23.22
N GLU A 56 -8.50 11.51 -22.67
CA GLU A 56 -9.36 10.90 -21.64
C GLU A 56 -9.95 9.55 -22.08
N LYS A 57 -10.34 9.44 -23.35
CA LYS A 57 -10.85 8.19 -23.93
C LYS A 57 -9.81 7.07 -23.90
N ASP A 58 -8.52 7.39 -24.08
CA ASP A 58 -7.44 6.40 -23.99
C ASP A 58 -7.23 5.93 -22.55
N ILE A 59 -7.35 6.83 -21.58
CA ILE A 59 -7.30 6.52 -20.14
C ILE A 59 -8.45 5.58 -19.77
N GLN A 60 -9.69 5.94 -20.10
CA GLN A 60 -10.89 5.13 -19.81
C GLN A 60 -10.77 3.72 -20.41
N GLN A 61 -10.32 3.60 -21.66
CA GLN A 61 -10.16 2.31 -22.32
C GLN A 61 -9.03 1.47 -21.70
N THR A 62 -7.92 2.09 -21.33
CA THR A 62 -6.79 1.38 -20.71
C THR A 62 -7.14 0.93 -19.29
N ALA A 63 -7.80 1.77 -18.51
CA ALA A 63 -8.31 1.43 -17.19
C ALA A 63 -9.31 0.26 -17.25
N ASN A 64 -10.21 0.27 -18.23
CA ASN A 64 -11.13 -0.84 -18.47
C ASN A 64 -10.39 -2.17 -18.68
N VAL A 65 -9.34 -2.18 -19.49
CA VAL A 65 -8.55 -3.39 -19.76
C VAL A 65 -7.88 -3.89 -18.49
N TYR A 66 -7.17 -3.04 -17.75
CA TYR A 66 -6.49 -3.46 -16.52
C TYR A 66 -7.47 -3.94 -15.45
N ALA A 67 -8.58 -3.23 -15.24
CA ALA A 67 -9.62 -3.62 -14.30
C ALA A 67 -10.24 -4.98 -14.64
N ARG A 68 -10.48 -5.27 -15.93
CA ARG A 68 -11.01 -6.58 -16.35
C ARG A 68 -10.02 -7.71 -16.13
N VAL A 69 -8.73 -7.47 -16.42
CA VAL A 69 -7.68 -8.46 -16.21
C VAL A 69 -7.58 -8.80 -14.73
N ASP A 70 -7.53 -7.79 -13.86
CA ASP A 70 -7.41 -8.01 -12.43
C ASP A 70 -8.67 -8.63 -11.82
N ALA A 71 -9.87 -8.18 -12.22
CA ALA A 71 -11.12 -8.83 -11.80
C ALA A 71 -11.17 -10.31 -12.22
N ALA A 72 -10.69 -10.65 -13.42
CA ALA A 72 -10.62 -12.04 -13.87
C ALA A 72 -9.59 -12.86 -13.07
N LYS A 73 -8.41 -12.31 -12.78
CA LYS A 73 -7.41 -12.97 -11.91
C LYS A 73 -7.96 -13.19 -10.50
N ALA A 74 -8.62 -12.18 -9.93
CA ALA A 74 -9.24 -12.25 -8.60
C ALA A 74 -10.30 -13.35 -8.53
N GLN A 75 -11.11 -13.50 -9.58
CA GLN A 75 -12.10 -14.58 -9.67
C GLN A 75 -11.44 -15.97 -9.65
N ILE A 76 -10.26 -16.12 -10.28
CA ILE A 76 -9.49 -17.37 -10.26
C ILE A 76 -8.86 -17.63 -8.89
N ALA A 77 -8.43 -16.57 -8.19
CA ALA A 77 -7.85 -16.68 -6.85
C ALA A 77 -8.86 -17.17 -5.80
N ALA A 78 -10.17 -17.06 -6.07
CA ALA A 78 -11.26 -17.58 -5.24
C ALA A 78 -11.27 -17.10 -3.77
N THR A 79 -10.69 -15.92 -3.50
CA THR A 79 -10.49 -15.40 -2.14
C THR A 79 -11.62 -14.51 -1.62
N ALA A 80 -12.56 -14.07 -2.46
CA ALA A 80 -13.54 -13.04 -2.06
C ALA A 80 -15.01 -13.37 -2.33
N GLU A 81 -15.86 -12.91 -1.42
CA GLU A 81 -17.32 -12.96 -1.50
C GLU A 81 -17.94 -11.87 -2.40
N ILE A 82 -17.11 -10.96 -2.94
CA ILE A 82 -17.56 -9.86 -3.80
C ILE A 82 -17.81 -10.34 -5.24
N THR A 83 -18.84 -9.77 -5.86
CA THR A 83 -19.15 -10.10 -7.25
C THR A 83 -18.07 -9.54 -8.19
N PRO A 84 -17.67 -10.27 -9.26
CA PRO A 84 -16.70 -9.78 -10.24
C PRO A 84 -17.06 -8.43 -10.85
N ARG A 85 -18.36 -8.11 -10.92
CA ARG A 85 -18.88 -6.85 -11.44
C ARG A 85 -18.59 -5.66 -10.52
N GLU A 86 -18.78 -5.82 -9.22
CA GLU A 86 -18.50 -4.78 -8.23
C GLU A 86 -17.00 -4.51 -8.14
N LEU A 87 -16.19 -5.59 -8.12
CA LEU A 87 -14.74 -5.47 -8.13
C LEU A 87 -14.25 -4.71 -9.37
N TYR A 88 -14.73 -5.10 -10.55
CA TYR A 88 -14.38 -4.43 -11.80
C TYR A 88 -14.65 -2.91 -11.76
N GLY A 89 -15.84 -2.49 -11.29
CA GLY A 89 -16.19 -1.07 -11.22
C GLY A 89 -15.27 -0.26 -10.29
N LYS A 90 -14.94 -0.84 -9.12
CA LYS A 90 -13.97 -0.24 -8.19
C LYS A 90 -12.58 -0.13 -8.82
N LEU A 91 -12.06 -1.22 -9.39
CA LEU A 91 -10.72 -1.24 -10.01
C LEU A 91 -10.63 -0.28 -11.18
N GLN A 92 -11.65 -0.20 -12.04
CA GLN A 92 -11.67 0.72 -13.18
C GLN A 92 -11.51 2.17 -12.71
N THR A 93 -12.30 2.58 -11.72
CA THR A 93 -12.24 3.95 -11.18
C THR A 93 -10.86 4.28 -10.62
N LEU A 94 -10.23 3.33 -9.92
CA LEU A 94 -8.89 3.51 -9.36
C LEU A 94 -7.82 3.58 -10.45
N TYR A 95 -7.91 2.73 -11.48
CA TYR A 95 -7.01 2.82 -12.62
C TYR A 95 -7.17 4.13 -13.39
N GLU A 96 -8.39 4.64 -13.61
CA GLU A 96 -8.60 5.93 -14.28
C GLU A 96 -7.92 7.06 -13.52
N LYS A 97 -8.03 7.09 -12.18
CA LYS A 97 -7.34 8.07 -11.34
C LYS A 97 -5.82 7.97 -11.47
N ILE A 98 -5.26 6.76 -11.40
CA ILE A 98 -3.80 6.53 -11.48
C ILE A 98 -3.25 6.86 -12.88
N LEU A 99 -4.00 6.56 -13.94
CA LEU A 99 -3.56 6.85 -15.30
C LEU A 99 -3.67 8.34 -15.64
N THR A 100 -4.55 9.08 -14.95
CA THR A 100 -4.69 10.53 -15.05
C THR A 100 -3.62 11.26 -14.24
N ASP A 101 -3.41 10.80 -13.00
CA ASP A 101 -2.42 11.33 -12.06
C ASP A 101 -1.55 10.17 -11.54
N PRO A 102 -0.44 9.86 -12.25
CA PRO A 102 0.43 8.75 -11.89
C PRO A 102 1.20 8.97 -10.58
N GLU A 103 1.25 10.18 -10.04
CA GLU A 103 1.93 10.46 -8.77
C GLU A 103 0.98 10.38 -7.57
N ASN A 104 -0.33 10.16 -7.81
CA ASN A 104 -1.34 10.05 -6.78
C ASN A 104 -1.13 8.84 -5.85
N ALA A 105 -0.43 9.05 -4.72
CA ALA A 105 -0.12 7.98 -3.77
C ALA A 105 -1.37 7.34 -3.17
N ASP A 106 -2.40 8.13 -2.85
CA ASP A 106 -3.65 7.64 -2.27
C ASP A 106 -4.38 6.68 -3.22
N SER A 107 -4.53 7.05 -4.50
CA SER A 107 -5.19 6.18 -5.49
C SER A 107 -4.40 4.89 -5.72
N ARG A 108 -3.07 4.96 -5.73
CA ARG A 108 -2.19 3.79 -5.84
C ARG A 108 -2.28 2.89 -4.62
N LEU A 109 -2.28 3.46 -3.42
CA LEU A 109 -2.44 2.71 -2.18
C LEU A 109 -3.79 2.00 -2.15
N LYS A 110 -4.89 2.70 -2.46
CA LYS A 110 -6.23 2.12 -2.54
C LYS A 110 -6.30 0.98 -3.56
N LEU A 111 -5.71 1.14 -4.75
CA LEU A 111 -5.65 0.06 -5.73
C LEU A 111 -4.87 -1.15 -5.20
N ALA A 112 -3.71 -0.92 -4.60
CA ALA A 112 -2.89 -1.99 -4.04
C ALA A 112 -3.59 -2.76 -2.93
N ILE A 113 -4.31 -2.07 -2.03
CA ILE A 113 -5.09 -2.70 -0.96
C ILE A 113 -6.17 -3.60 -1.54
N GLN A 114 -6.92 -3.10 -2.54
CA GLN A 114 -7.90 -3.95 -3.22
C GLN A 114 -7.21 -5.16 -3.85
N GLN A 115 -6.14 -4.97 -4.61
CA GLN A 115 -5.39 -6.08 -5.20
C GLN A 115 -4.94 -7.12 -4.15
N VAL A 116 -4.42 -6.70 -3.00
CA VAL A 116 -4.06 -7.60 -1.89
C VAL A 116 -5.27 -8.33 -1.32
N ASN A 117 -6.39 -7.63 -1.07
CA ASN A 117 -7.63 -8.25 -0.58
C ASN A 117 -8.13 -9.36 -1.52
N TYR A 118 -7.88 -9.24 -2.82
CA TYR A 118 -8.28 -10.22 -3.83
C TYR A 118 -7.15 -11.18 -4.25
N GLY A 119 -6.07 -11.29 -3.48
CA GLY A 119 -4.99 -12.25 -3.73
C GLY A 119 -4.09 -11.91 -4.93
N LEU A 120 -4.11 -10.66 -5.39
CA LEU A 120 -3.29 -10.12 -6.49
C LEU A 120 -2.02 -9.43 -5.95
N ALA A 121 -1.43 -9.97 -4.89
CA ALA A 121 -0.32 -9.33 -4.19
C ALA A 121 0.89 -9.00 -5.09
N MET A 122 1.20 -9.82 -6.10
CA MET A 122 2.28 -9.49 -7.04
C MET A 122 2.02 -8.17 -7.77
N ASP A 123 0.81 -7.98 -8.30
CA ASP A 123 0.41 -6.76 -8.99
C ASP A 123 0.39 -5.56 -8.02
N ALA A 124 -0.06 -5.78 -6.77
CA ALA A 124 -0.07 -4.76 -5.72
C ALA A 124 1.34 -4.19 -5.42
N THR A 125 2.39 -5.02 -5.41
CA THR A 125 3.76 -4.56 -5.09
C THR A 125 4.26 -3.45 -5.99
N TYR A 126 3.84 -3.43 -7.27
CA TYR A 126 4.19 -2.35 -8.20
C TYR A 126 3.57 -1.02 -7.75
N HIS A 127 2.27 -1.03 -7.42
CA HIS A 127 1.56 0.16 -6.98
C HIS A 127 2.04 0.64 -5.61
N LEU A 128 2.35 -0.26 -4.68
CA LEU A 128 2.90 0.08 -3.35
C LEU A 128 4.28 0.74 -3.43
N THR A 129 5.15 0.24 -4.30
CA THR A 129 6.49 0.83 -4.51
C THR A 129 6.39 2.26 -5.05
N ARG A 130 5.39 2.54 -5.88
CA ARG A 130 5.14 3.88 -6.42
C ARG A 130 4.45 4.78 -5.39
N ALA A 131 3.46 4.27 -4.67
CA ALA A 131 2.77 5.01 -3.61
C ALA A 131 3.76 5.49 -2.54
N GLU A 132 4.73 4.65 -2.15
CA GLU A 132 5.77 5.04 -1.18
C GLU A 132 6.61 6.24 -1.62
N ARG A 133 6.88 6.38 -2.92
CA ARG A 133 7.69 7.51 -3.44
C ARG A 133 6.98 8.85 -3.35
N PHE A 134 5.65 8.82 -3.33
CA PHE A 134 4.80 10.02 -3.37
C PHE A 134 3.92 10.14 -2.12
N ALA A 135 4.22 9.39 -1.06
CA ALA A 135 3.45 9.43 0.18
C ALA A 135 3.52 10.84 0.79
N GLU A 136 2.36 11.37 1.18
CA GLU A 136 2.25 12.75 1.64
C GLU A 136 2.39 12.89 3.17
N ASN A 137 2.25 11.78 3.90
CA ASN A 137 2.29 11.76 5.36
C ASN A 137 2.65 10.39 5.93
N LEU A 138 3.08 10.38 7.20
CA LEU A 138 3.46 9.18 7.93
C LEU A 138 2.33 8.14 8.02
N LYS A 139 1.07 8.57 8.10
CA LYS A 139 -0.07 7.64 8.15
C LYS A 139 -0.18 6.82 6.86
N GLN A 140 -0.01 7.47 5.70
CA GLN A 140 0.07 6.76 4.42
C GLN A 140 1.28 5.83 4.37
N GLU A 141 2.46 6.27 4.82
CA GLU A 141 3.65 5.43 4.86
C GLU A 141 3.47 4.16 5.71
N ALA A 142 2.85 4.29 6.89
CA ALA A 142 2.54 3.16 7.76
C ALA A 142 1.63 2.14 7.06
N ILE A 143 0.57 2.62 6.40
CA ILE A 143 -0.38 1.74 5.69
C ILE A 143 0.24 1.13 4.43
N ILE A 144 1.13 1.85 3.73
CA ILE A 144 1.91 1.29 2.63
C ILE A 144 2.80 0.16 3.12
N ALA A 145 3.51 0.36 4.25
CA ALA A 145 4.35 -0.67 4.85
C ALA A 145 3.52 -1.89 5.29
N LEU A 146 2.40 -1.67 5.99
CA LEU A 146 1.45 -2.72 6.36
C LEU A 146 1.02 -3.53 5.13
N THR A 147 0.54 -2.85 4.09
CA THR A 147 0.05 -3.50 2.86
C THR A 147 1.16 -4.26 2.13
N LYS A 148 2.40 -3.77 2.14
CA LYS A 148 3.56 -4.50 1.60
C LYS A 148 3.85 -5.76 2.40
N GLY A 149 3.76 -5.71 3.73
CA GLY A 149 3.92 -6.88 4.59
C GLY A 149 2.92 -7.97 4.20
N VAL A 150 1.63 -7.61 4.09
CA VAL A 150 0.58 -8.56 3.66
C VAL A 150 0.85 -9.09 2.25
N ALA A 151 1.20 -8.22 1.31
CA ALA A 151 1.51 -8.62 -0.06
C ALA A 151 2.69 -9.60 -0.11
N TYR A 152 3.77 -9.32 0.61
CA TYR A 152 4.93 -10.21 0.70
C TYR A 152 4.60 -11.55 1.34
N SER A 153 3.71 -11.57 2.33
CA SER A 153 3.23 -12.81 2.92
C SER A 153 2.50 -13.69 1.92
N GLN A 154 1.55 -13.12 1.17
CA GLN A 154 0.76 -13.85 0.17
C GLN A 154 1.60 -14.47 -0.94
N ILE A 155 2.75 -13.87 -1.28
CA ILE A 155 3.65 -14.35 -2.33
C ILE A 155 4.89 -15.07 -1.78
N GLY A 156 4.94 -15.35 -0.48
CA GLY A 156 6.03 -16.10 0.16
C GLY A 156 7.40 -15.40 0.13
N ARG A 157 7.44 -14.07 0.25
CA ARG A 157 8.69 -13.29 0.29
C ARG A 157 9.13 -13.00 1.73
N SER A 158 10.42 -13.14 1.98
CA SER A 158 11.05 -13.04 3.31
C SER A 158 11.10 -11.64 3.93
N ARG A 159 10.46 -10.64 3.33
CA ARG A 159 10.48 -9.24 3.81
C ARG A 159 9.18 -8.86 4.53
N GLU A 160 8.29 -9.81 4.80
CA GLU A 160 7.01 -9.52 5.48
C GLU A 160 7.22 -8.87 6.85
N ASP A 161 8.05 -9.49 7.71
CA ASP A 161 8.31 -9.04 9.08
C ASP A 161 8.93 -7.64 9.14
N GLU A 162 9.88 -7.36 8.23
CA GLU A 162 10.52 -6.05 8.10
C GLU A 162 9.48 -4.96 7.83
N GLN A 163 8.50 -5.24 6.95
CA GLN A 163 7.47 -4.26 6.61
C GLN A 163 6.44 -4.09 7.72
N PHE A 164 6.07 -5.15 8.44
CA PHE A 164 5.19 -5.03 9.60
C PHE A 164 5.84 -4.26 10.73
N GLN A 165 7.10 -4.56 11.04
CA GLN A 165 7.86 -3.81 12.03
C GLN A 165 7.93 -2.33 11.67
N ARG A 166 8.24 -2.02 10.41
CA ARG A 166 8.25 -0.63 9.92
C ARG A 166 6.88 0.05 10.06
N ALA A 167 5.79 -0.67 9.78
CA ALA A 167 4.44 -0.11 9.93
C ALA A 167 4.17 0.27 11.39
N MET A 168 4.51 -0.59 12.35
CA MET A 168 4.34 -0.32 13.80
C MET A 168 5.25 0.81 14.31
N GLU A 169 6.47 0.90 13.79
CA GLU A 169 7.40 1.96 14.16
C GLU A 169 6.91 3.35 13.71
N ILE A 170 6.22 3.42 12.57
CA ILE A 170 5.64 4.67 12.04
C ILE A 170 4.33 5.01 12.76
N ASP A 171 3.43 4.02 12.89
CA ASP A 171 2.16 4.17 13.61
C ASP A 171 1.86 2.89 14.42
N PRO A 172 2.03 2.93 15.75
CA PRO A 172 1.75 1.78 16.62
C PRO A 172 0.29 1.30 16.57
N ARG A 173 -0.62 2.17 16.10
CA ARG A 173 -2.05 1.89 15.97
C ARG A 173 -2.45 1.48 14.55
N VAL A 174 -1.49 1.24 13.66
CA VAL A 174 -1.76 0.89 12.24
C VAL A 174 -2.61 -0.39 12.08
N PHE A 175 -2.57 -1.28 13.08
CA PHE A 175 -3.36 -2.52 13.13
C PHE A 175 -4.74 -2.34 13.78
N ASP A 176 -5.08 -1.16 14.31
CA ASP A 176 -6.39 -0.90 14.90
C ASP A 176 -7.49 -1.07 13.84
N GLU A 177 -8.61 -1.70 14.24
CA GLU A 177 -9.79 -1.96 13.39
C GLU A 177 -10.30 -0.69 12.67
N GLU A 178 -10.24 0.47 13.35
CA GLU A 178 -10.61 1.76 12.76
C GLU A 178 -9.71 2.12 11.56
N ASN A 179 -8.40 1.92 11.68
CA ASN A 179 -7.45 2.20 10.61
C ASN A 179 -7.62 1.22 9.45
N LEU A 180 -7.81 -0.07 9.73
CA LEU A 180 -8.06 -1.07 8.69
C LEU A 180 -9.33 -0.77 7.89
N ARG A 181 -10.41 -0.33 8.58
CA ARG A 181 -11.67 0.07 7.95
C ARG A 181 -11.54 1.32 7.08
N ILE A 182 -10.82 2.35 7.53
CA ILE A 182 -10.62 3.59 6.77
C ILE A 182 -10.01 3.30 5.38
N TYR A 183 -9.11 2.32 5.31
CA TYR A 183 -8.42 1.94 4.09
C TYR A 183 -9.04 0.75 3.36
N GLU A 184 -10.16 0.21 3.85
CA GLU A 184 -10.83 -0.99 3.32
C GLU A 184 -9.88 -2.21 3.25
N MET A 185 -8.98 -2.40 4.22
CA MET A 185 -8.12 -3.59 4.32
C MET A 185 -8.92 -4.77 4.90
N ASP A 186 -8.79 -5.97 4.32
CA ASP A 186 -9.43 -7.17 4.86
C ASP A 186 -8.73 -7.63 6.16
N GLU A 187 -9.44 -7.50 7.29
CA GLU A 187 -8.95 -7.82 8.63
C GLU A 187 -8.47 -9.28 8.73
N ARG A 188 -9.08 -10.21 7.99
CA ARG A 188 -8.70 -11.64 8.01
C ARG A 188 -7.28 -11.85 7.49
N LEU A 189 -6.82 -11.01 6.58
CA LEU A 189 -5.45 -11.07 6.07
C LEU A 189 -4.43 -10.61 7.10
N ILE A 190 -4.85 -9.83 8.09
CA ILE A 190 -4.02 -9.37 9.19
C ILE A 190 -4.03 -10.39 10.33
N GLU A 191 -5.21 -10.89 10.70
CA GLU A 191 -5.39 -11.91 11.75
C GLU A 191 -4.57 -13.17 11.45
N GLN A 192 -4.62 -13.69 10.22
CA GLN A 192 -3.82 -14.85 9.81
C GLN A 192 -2.31 -14.66 9.96
N LEU A 193 -1.85 -13.40 10.01
CA LEU A 193 -0.43 -13.07 10.16
C LEU A 193 -0.06 -12.84 11.62
N GLN A 194 -0.97 -12.32 12.44
CA GLN A 194 -0.80 -12.24 13.89
C GLN A 194 -0.84 -13.61 14.57
N GLU A 195 -1.58 -14.57 14.00
CA GLU A 195 -1.63 -15.96 14.48
C GLU A 195 -0.42 -16.80 14.08
N ARG A 196 0.46 -16.32 13.18
CA ARG A 196 1.72 -17.01 12.89
C ARG A 196 2.60 -16.97 14.14
N PRO A 197 3.28 -18.07 14.49
CA PRO A 197 4.22 -18.05 15.59
C PRO A 197 5.25 -16.97 15.27
N GLN A 198 5.24 -15.89 16.07
CA GLN A 198 6.26 -14.86 16.00
C GLN A 198 7.61 -15.55 15.98
N THR A 199 8.51 -15.11 15.11
CA THR A 199 9.89 -15.60 15.14
C THR A 199 10.38 -15.51 16.59
N GLU A 200 11.14 -16.50 17.08
CA GLU A 200 11.61 -16.53 18.48
C GLU A 200 12.26 -15.19 18.89
N GLU A 201 12.83 -14.46 17.93
CA GLU A 201 13.39 -13.13 18.09
C GLU A 201 12.34 -12.01 18.34
N GLN A 202 11.19 -12.04 17.66
CA GLN A 202 10.09 -11.10 17.90
C GLN A 202 9.41 -11.39 19.24
N ALA A 203 9.14 -12.67 19.54
CA ALA A 203 8.57 -13.07 20.83
C ALA A 203 9.49 -12.63 22.00
N ARG A 204 10.81 -12.75 21.80
CA ARG A 204 11.80 -12.29 22.77
C ARG A 204 11.83 -10.77 22.92
N LYS A 205 11.76 -9.99 21.83
CA LYS A 205 11.70 -8.52 21.91
C LYS A 205 10.43 -8.03 22.61
N ILE A 206 9.28 -8.68 22.38
CA ILE A 206 8.04 -8.34 23.08
C ILE A 206 8.19 -8.65 24.58
N ALA A 207 8.73 -9.82 24.93
CA ALA A 207 8.99 -10.16 26.33
C ALA A 207 9.95 -9.16 27.02
N GLU A 208 11.02 -8.74 26.33
CA GLU A 208 11.96 -7.73 26.84
C GLU A 208 11.30 -6.35 27.04
N LEU A 209 10.39 -5.94 26.15
CA LEU A 209 9.64 -4.68 26.30
C LEU A 209 8.60 -4.74 27.42
N GLU A 210 7.92 -5.89 27.59
CA GLU A 210 6.97 -6.09 28.69
C GLU A 210 7.68 -6.09 30.04
N GLU A 211 8.84 -6.75 30.17
CA GLU A 211 9.66 -6.69 31.39
C GLU A 211 10.13 -5.26 31.69
N ALA A 212 10.57 -4.50 30.67
CA ALA A 212 10.99 -3.11 30.85
C ALA A 212 9.83 -2.22 31.34
N LEU A 213 8.62 -2.42 30.80
CA LEU A 213 7.43 -1.68 31.20
C LEU A 213 6.99 -2.02 32.63
N ILE A 214 7.09 -3.29 33.03
CA ILE A 214 6.81 -3.72 34.40
C ILE A 214 7.79 -3.08 35.37
N ALA A 215 9.10 -3.13 35.07
CA ALA A 215 10.14 -2.51 35.89
C ALA A 215 9.95 -0.99 36.04
N GLU A 216 9.52 -0.30 34.97
CA GLU A 216 9.21 1.12 35.02
C GLU A 216 7.99 1.43 35.90
N LYS A 217 6.93 0.61 35.82
CA LYS A 217 5.74 0.73 36.68
C LYS A 217 6.06 0.47 38.15
N GLU A 218 6.89 -0.52 38.45
CA GLU A 218 7.34 -0.80 39.82
C GLU A 218 8.21 0.33 40.39
N LYS A 219 9.11 0.87 39.56
CA LYS A 219 9.91 2.05 39.93
C LYS A 219 9.03 3.27 40.20
N ALA A 220 8.02 3.51 39.36
CA ALA A 220 7.06 4.58 39.57
C ALA A 220 6.25 4.37 40.86
N ALA A 221 5.78 3.15 41.13
CA ALA A 221 5.06 2.81 42.36
C ALA A 221 5.90 3.04 43.62
N GLY A 222 7.17 2.63 43.62
CA GLY A 222 8.09 2.88 44.73
C GLY A 222 8.38 4.36 44.98
N VAL A 223 8.36 5.20 43.93
CA VAL A 223 8.46 6.66 44.09
C VAL A 223 7.23 7.23 44.79
N TYR A 224 6.02 6.76 44.44
CA TYR A 224 4.79 7.18 45.11
C TYR A 224 4.75 6.79 46.59
N GLU A 225 5.25 5.61 46.96
CA GLU A 225 5.32 5.18 48.37
C GLU A 225 6.30 6.04 49.18
N LEU A 226 7.49 6.35 48.63
CA LEU A 226 8.47 7.23 49.25
C LEU A 226 7.95 8.67 49.46
N GLU A 227 7.17 9.19 48.52
CA GLU A 227 6.53 10.50 48.65
C GLU A 227 5.44 10.50 49.74
N ALA A 228 4.64 9.44 49.83
CA ALA A 228 3.64 9.28 50.87
C ALA A 228 4.26 9.18 52.28
N GLU A 229 5.36 8.45 52.43
CA GLU A 229 6.09 8.37 53.70
C GLU A 229 6.69 9.71 54.12
N ARG A 230 7.28 10.47 53.18
CA ARG A 230 7.81 11.81 53.45
C ARG A 230 6.71 12.79 53.87
N ALA A 231 5.54 12.71 53.23
CA ALA A 231 4.39 13.54 53.62
C ALA A 231 3.90 13.21 55.03
N ASN A 232 3.86 11.93 55.40
CA ASN A 232 3.48 11.51 56.76
C ASN A 232 4.53 11.91 57.82
N GLN A 233 5.82 11.80 57.51
CA GLN A 233 6.88 12.28 58.40
C GLN A 233 6.82 13.80 58.60
N ALA A 234 6.59 14.56 57.52
CA ALA A 234 6.45 16.01 57.60
C ALA A 234 5.24 16.43 58.47
N ARG A 235 4.10 15.74 58.35
CA ARG A 235 2.93 15.97 59.22
C ARG A 235 3.25 15.69 60.69
N LYS A 236 3.92 14.58 60.97
CA LYS A 236 4.30 14.21 62.33
C LYS A 236 5.30 15.19 62.96
N ILE A 237 6.20 15.76 62.16
CA ILE A 237 7.12 16.82 62.61
C ILE A 237 6.32 18.11 62.92
N ALA A 238 5.41 18.52 62.03
CA ALA A 238 4.58 19.71 62.25
C ALA A 238 3.69 19.59 63.51
N GLU A 239 3.09 18.42 63.74
CA GLU A 239 2.30 18.14 64.96
C GLU A 239 3.14 18.21 66.25
N LEU A 240 4.43 17.86 66.17
CA LEU A 240 5.36 17.96 67.30
C LEU A 240 5.89 19.38 67.53
N GLU A 241 5.89 20.23 66.50
CA GLU A 241 6.27 21.65 66.60
C GLU A 241 5.12 22.54 67.13
N GLU A 242 3.87 22.10 67.02
CA GLU A 242 2.69 22.80 67.55
C GLU A 242 2.34 22.45 69.03
N ALA A 243 2.96 21.42 69.60
CA ALA A 243 2.73 20.92 70.97
C ALA A 243 3.72 21.47 72.01
#